data_AF-A0A543EWE7-F1
#
_entry.id   AF-A0A543EWE7-F1
#
_cell.length_a   1.000
_cell.length_b   1.000
_cell.length_c   1.000
_cell.angle_alpha   90.00
_cell.angle_beta   90.00
_cell.angle_gamma   90.00
#
_symmetry.space_group_name_H-M   'P 1'
#
loop_
_entity.id
_entity.type
_entity.pdbx_description
1 polymer ?
#
loop_
_entity_poly.entity_id
_entity_poly.type
_entity_poly.pdbx_seq_one_letter_code
_entity_poly.pdbx_strand_id
1 'polypeptide(L)'
;MSNDTRQPQAWLIRAGSTGERERRALDEGLAIIGWDEVGDLGRYPTWHDLKVGLRSAYPEATSTVIGNWTGQLWKFDTTIQDGDLVVMPLKTHPGHVAIGRVSGPYEYRADEPKGFRQVRKVDWIRPDVSWDAIRPDLRASLGSLLTVCGLTRHDAAARIQHLATYGTDPGFDGDEEATDSTKLLEEATARDASNPRELTIRSLLEHWGAERRTAAAVSTIKADLASNGLTTRPAFTEGALSDVVALVPIDTEPGVDAGNGTIENVENVIEPEPMSRRLGDLPARLESVTSTADLTYAKTKMLRYQFSQLAVIDEDETYHGAVTWESIGQAQISSDDPTLADATVPALVVDHDALLLDQIDAIYDRGFIFVRNPDRVRVTGILTASDLTRQFGTLARPFVLIEEAENRLRRAAEDHFDLDDLKDAVPNHQKSRVHDASDLTFGNYVHLLKDPDRWRKLGWRLDRNQVVELLEQVRNVRNDLMHFATDPLSEEKYAVVNGLLQLLRTAEPNP
;
A
#
# COMPACT_ATOMS: atom_id res chain seq x y z
N MET A 1 -0.28 -35.14 34.58
CA MET A 1 0.40 -35.03 33.27
C MET A 1 -0.47 -34.13 32.43
N SER A 2 -0.18 -32.83 32.39
CA SER A 2 -0.89 -31.93 31.49
C SER A 2 -0.40 -32.22 30.08
N ASN A 3 -1.25 -32.81 29.25
CA ASN A 3 -1.05 -32.82 27.80
C ASN A 3 -1.18 -31.37 27.34
N ASP A 4 -0.06 -30.67 27.26
CA ASP A 4 0.05 -29.38 26.58
C ASP A 4 -0.14 -29.65 25.09
N THR A 5 -1.40 -29.75 24.68
CA THR A 5 -1.78 -30.10 23.32
C THR A 5 -1.72 -28.80 22.54
N ARG A 6 -0.61 -28.58 21.82
CA ARG A 6 -0.44 -27.44 20.92
C ARG A 6 -1.72 -27.28 20.08
N GLN A 7 -2.33 -26.10 20.15
CA GLN A 7 -3.49 -25.81 19.30
C GLN A 7 -3.08 -25.86 17.82
N PRO A 8 -3.84 -26.58 16.97
CA PRO A 8 -3.57 -26.66 15.54
C PRO A 8 -3.45 -25.28 14.92
N GLN A 9 -2.43 -25.07 14.08
CA GLN A 9 -2.29 -23.85 13.29
C GLN A 9 -2.89 -24.06 11.91
N ALA A 10 -3.25 -22.97 11.21
CA ALA A 10 -3.73 -23.04 9.84
C ALA A 10 -2.73 -22.48 8.84
N TRP A 11 -2.61 -23.14 7.69
CA TRP A 11 -1.64 -22.84 6.66
C TRP A 11 -2.31 -22.79 5.28
N LEU A 12 -1.98 -21.77 4.50
CA LEU A 12 -2.27 -21.73 3.06
C LEU A 12 -1.15 -22.49 2.33
N ILE A 13 -1.52 -23.51 1.55
CA ILE A 13 -0.59 -24.23 0.66
C ILE A 13 -1.18 -24.29 -0.74
N ARG A 14 -0.52 -23.66 -1.71
CA ARG A 14 -0.96 -23.64 -3.11
C ARG A 14 -0.35 -24.79 -3.91
N ALA A 15 -1.17 -25.38 -4.78
CA ALA A 15 -0.80 -26.51 -5.64
C ALA A 15 -0.29 -26.07 -7.04
N GLY A 16 0.45 -24.96 -7.10
CA GLY A 16 1.01 -24.42 -8.34
C GLY A 16 0.34 -23.15 -8.86
N SER A 17 0.92 -22.57 -9.91
CA SER A 17 0.45 -21.31 -10.49
C SER A 17 -0.81 -21.49 -11.34
N THR A 18 -0.94 -22.67 -11.96
CA THR A 18 -2.07 -23.07 -12.81
C THR A 18 -2.95 -24.15 -12.18
N GLY A 19 -2.64 -24.55 -10.94
CA GLY A 19 -3.32 -25.66 -10.25
C GLY A 19 -2.83 -27.04 -10.70
N GLU A 20 -1.65 -27.12 -11.32
CA GLU A 20 -1.14 -28.34 -11.95
C GLU A 20 -0.96 -29.52 -10.97
N ARG A 21 -0.92 -29.27 -9.65
CA ARG A 21 -0.82 -30.31 -8.62
C ARG A 21 -2.15 -30.64 -7.92
N GLU A 22 -3.22 -29.89 -8.17
CA GLU A 22 -4.47 -29.95 -7.38
C GLU A 22 -5.13 -31.32 -7.42
N ARG A 23 -5.29 -31.88 -8.62
CA ARG A 23 -5.92 -33.20 -8.80
C ARG A 23 -5.18 -34.28 -8.01
N ARG A 24 -3.85 -34.34 -8.15
CA ARG A 24 -3.03 -35.34 -7.44
C ARG A 24 -3.04 -35.10 -5.93
N ALA A 25 -2.95 -33.84 -5.51
CA ALA A 25 -3.04 -33.45 -4.11
C ALA A 25 -4.34 -33.97 -3.47
N LEU A 26 -5.48 -33.81 -4.14
CA LEU A 26 -6.78 -34.28 -3.65
C LEU A 26 -6.91 -35.81 -3.71
N ASP A 27 -6.57 -36.43 -4.84
CA ASP A 27 -6.74 -37.87 -5.07
C ASP A 27 -5.85 -38.73 -4.15
N GLU A 28 -4.62 -38.29 -3.89
CA GLU A 28 -3.63 -39.03 -3.10
C GLU A 28 -3.53 -38.57 -1.64
N GLY A 29 -4.29 -37.54 -1.23
CA GLY A 29 -4.23 -37.00 0.13
C GLY A 29 -2.88 -36.34 0.44
N LEU A 30 -2.45 -35.41 -0.42
CA LEU A 30 -1.14 -34.76 -0.33
C LEU A 30 -1.24 -33.23 -0.42
N ALA A 31 -0.36 -32.53 0.29
CA ALA A 31 0.07 -31.18 -0.08
C ALA A 31 1.40 -31.27 -0.84
N ILE A 32 1.50 -30.60 -1.99
CA ILE A 32 2.62 -30.75 -2.93
C ILE A 32 3.16 -29.37 -3.33
N ILE A 33 4.48 -29.16 -3.21
CA ILE A 33 5.16 -27.92 -3.62
C ILE A 33 6.26 -28.16 -4.67
N GLY A 34 6.66 -27.10 -5.38
CA GLY A 34 7.36 -27.19 -6.67
C GLY A 34 8.84 -26.81 -6.72
N TRP A 35 9.60 -26.88 -5.62
CA TRP A 35 11.04 -26.57 -5.62
C TRP A 35 11.88 -27.82 -5.87
N ASP A 36 12.18 -28.11 -7.13
CA ASP A 36 12.89 -29.33 -7.53
C ASP A 36 14.41 -29.19 -7.41
N GLU A 37 14.98 -28.05 -7.83
CA GLU A 37 16.42 -27.87 -7.98
C GLU A 37 17.16 -27.88 -6.64
N VAL A 38 16.47 -27.57 -5.53
CA VAL A 38 17.02 -27.60 -4.17
C VAL A 38 17.16 -29.02 -3.60
N GLY A 39 16.50 -30.00 -4.22
CA GLY A 39 16.47 -31.38 -3.75
C GLY A 39 15.75 -31.55 -2.41
N ASP A 40 16.08 -32.63 -1.70
CA ASP A 40 15.49 -32.99 -0.41
C ASP A 40 15.73 -31.91 0.66
N LEU A 41 14.64 -31.36 1.20
CA LEU A 41 14.67 -30.30 2.22
C LEU A 41 15.17 -30.81 3.56
N GLY A 42 14.96 -32.09 3.86
CA GLY A 42 15.39 -32.73 5.12
C GLY A 42 16.91 -32.79 5.29
N ARG A 43 17.68 -32.44 4.25
CA ARG A 43 19.14 -32.36 4.29
C ARG A 43 19.67 -31.06 4.91
N TYR A 44 18.81 -30.06 5.11
CA TYR A 44 19.20 -28.75 5.62
C TYR A 44 18.76 -28.58 7.08
N PRO A 45 19.64 -28.84 8.07
CA PRO A 45 19.25 -28.88 9.47
C PRO A 45 18.95 -27.49 10.06
N THR A 46 19.39 -26.42 9.40
CA THR A 46 19.16 -25.04 9.85
C THR A 46 18.60 -24.16 8.74
N TRP A 47 17.92 -23.09 9.14
CA TRP A 47 17.45 -22.05 8.22
C TRP A 47 18.58 -21.48 7.35
N HIS A 48 19.77 -21.32 7.92
CA HIS A 48 20.93 -20.82 7.20
C HIS A 48 21.38 -21.81 6.12
N ASP A 49 21.45 -23.10 6.45
CA ASP A 49 21.84 -24.14 5.50
C ASP A 49 20.86 -24.23 4.34
N LEU A 50 19.55 -24.15 4.62
CA LEU A 50 18.51 -24.12 3.59
C LEU A 50 18.65 -22.89 2.68
N LYS A 51 18.93 -21.72 3.26
CA LYS A 51 19.14 -20.48 2.50
C LYS A 51 20.36 -20.57 1.58
N VAL A 52 21.45 -21.17 2.07
CA VAL A 52 22.68 -21.40 1.28
C VAL A 52 22.44 -22.43 0.18
N GLY A 53 21.75 -23.53 0.50
CA GLY A 53 21.34 -24.54 -0.48
C GLY A 53 20.47 -23.97 -1.59
N LEU A 54 19.45 -23.18 -1.25
CA LEU A 54 18.60 -22.48 -2.21
C LEU A 54 19.38 -21.52 -3.11
N ARG A 55 20.29 -20.72 -2.55
CA ARG A 55 21.14 -19.82 -3.36
C ARG A 55 22.02 -20.58 -4.34
N SER A 56 22.45 -21.78 -3.97
CA SER A 56 23.30 -22.62 -4.81
C SER A 56 22.49 -23.32 -5.91
N ALA A 57 21.27 -23.76 -5.60
CA ALA A 57 20.35 -24.40 -6.53
C ALA A 57 19.73 -23.41 -7.54
N TYR A 58 19.55 -22.14 -7.15
CA TYR A 58 18.95 -21.09 -7.97
C TYR A 58 19.87 -19.84 -8.03
N PRO A 59 20.99 -19.91 -8.77
CA PRO A 59 21.99 -18.83 -8.79
C PRO A 59 21.46 -17.52 -9.40
N GLU A 60 20.47 -17.60 -10.28
CA GLU A 60 19.85 -16.45 -10.94
C GLU A 60 18.82 -15.71 -10.06
N ALA A 61 18.43 -16.28 -8.92
CA ALA A 61 17.43 -15.69 -8.03
C ALA A 61 18.04 -14.64 -7.09
N THR A 62 17.35 -13.50 -6.94
CA THR A 62 17.83 -12.41 -6.06
C THR A 62 17.83 -12.80 -4.59
N SER A 63 18.61 -12.10 -3.76
CA SER A 63 18.68 -12.35 -2.31
C SER A 63 17.34 -12.25 -1.60
N THR A 64 16.46 -11.35 -2.06
CA THR A 64 15.11 -11.16 -1.53
C THR A 64 14.21 -12.36 -1.86
N VAL A 65 14.25 -12.83 -3.11
CA VAL A 65 13.50 -14.02 -3.55
C VAL A 65 13.95 -15.27 -2.80
N ILE A 66 15.27 -15.48 -2.67
CA ILE A 66 15.84 -16.57 -1.89
C ILE A 66 15.39 -16.51 -0.42
N GLY A 67 15.39 -15.31 0.20
CA GLY A 67 14.90 -15.13 1.57
C GLY A 67 13.43 -15.53 1.74
N ASN A 68 12.59 -15.15 0.78
CA ASN A 68 11.17 -15.52 0.78
C ASN A 68 10.97 -17.04 0.60
N TRP A 69 11.62 -17.65 -0.40
CA TRP A 69 11.54 -19.10 -0.62
C TRP A 69 12.04 -19.89 0.58
N THR A 70 13.14 -19.46 1.22
CA THR A 70 13.65 -20.10 2.44
C THR A 70 12.54 -20.17 3.50
N GLY A 71 11.77 -19.08 3.67
CA GLY A 71 10.68 -19.07 4.64
C GLY A 71 9.47 -19.89 4.29
N GLN A 72 9.17 -20.07 3.02
CA GLN A 72 8.09 -20.96 2.59
C GLN A 72 8.49 -22.43 2.78
N LEU A 73 9.71 -22.78 2.37
CA LEU A 73 10.23 -24.14 2.45
C LEU A 73 10.50 -24.57 3.88
N TRP A 74 11.02 -23.69 4.73
CA TRP A 74 11.21 -23.99 6.16
C TRP A 74 9.88 -24.15 6.89
N LYS A 75 8.85 -23.38 6.52
CA LYS A 75 7.50 -23.60 7.04
C LYS A 75 7.02 -24.99 6.65
N PHE A 76 7.13 -25.30 5.35
CA PHE A 76 6.68 -26.57 4.82
C PHE A 76 7.44 -27.76 5.41
N ASP A 77 8.76 -27.75 5.46
CA ASP A 77 9.54 -28.87 6.00
C ASP A 77 9.49 -28.94 7.53
N THR A 78 9.79 -27.85 8.22
CA THR A 78 10.12 -27.89 9.66
C THR A 78 8.99 -27.37 10.56
N THR A 79 8.25 -26.35 10.15
CA THR A 79 7.31 -25.63 11.04
C THR A 79 5.92 -26.26 11.09
N ILE A 80 5.42 -26.75 9.94
CA ILE A 80 4.12 -27.43 9.84
C ILE A 80 4.21 -28.77 10.57
N GLN A 81 3.23 -29.03 11.46
CA GLN A 81 3.19 -30.24 12.27
C GLN A 81 1.97 -31.10 11.95
N ASP A 82 2.03 -32.36 12.39
CA ASP A 82 0.87 -33.24 12.37
C ASP A 82 -0.30 -32.61 13.14
N GLY A 83 -1.50 -32.71 12.58
CA GLY A 83 -2.70 -32.09 13.14
C GLY A 83 -2.99 -30.65 12.72
N ASP A 84 -2.02 -29.91 12.16
CA ASP A 84 -2.23 -28.57 11.60
C ASP A 84 -3.22 -28.61 10.41
N LEU A 85 -3.90 -27.49 10.15
CA LEU A 85 -4.87 -27.34 9.06
C LEU A 85 -4.21 -26.78 7.81
N VAL A 86 -4.63 -27.27 6.65
CA VAL A 86 -4.18 -26.81 5.33
C VAL A 86 -5.38 -26.33 4.54
N VAL A 87 -5.24 -25.14 3.94
CA VAL A 87 -6.20 -24.58 2.99
C VAL A 87 -5.52 -24.45 1.63
N MET A 88 -6.13 -25.00 0.60
CA MET A 88 -5.64 -24.99 -0.78
C MET A 88 -6.67 -24.35 -1.71
N PRO A 89 -6.47 -23.11 -2.16
CA PRO A 89 -7.31 -22.51 -3.19
C PRO A 89 -7.22 -23.26 -4.52
N LEU A 90 -8.37 -23.54 -5.12
CA LEU A 90 -8.47 -24.31 -6.34
C LEU A 90 -8.52 -23.40 -7.57
N LYS A 91 -7.60 -23.60 -8.50
CA LYS A 91 -7.56 -22.98 -9.83
C LYS A 91 -8.40 -23.77 -10.83
N THR A 92 -8.47 -25.09 -10.68
CA THR A 92 -9.32 -25.96 -11.49
C THR A 92 -10.81 -25.76 -11.23
N HIS A 93 -11.17 -25.26 -10.05
CA HIS A 93 -12.52 -24.88 -9.67
C HIS A 93 -12.53 -23.47 -9.06
N PRO A 94 -12.54 -22.41 -9.89
CA PRO A 94 -12.45 -21.04 -9.43
C PRO A 94 -13.52 -20.70 -8.38
N GLY A 95 -13.14 -19.88 -7.40
CA GLY A 95 -14.05 -19.51 -6.32
C GLY A 95 -14.31 -20.64 -5.32
N HIS A 96 -13.45 -21.68 -5.26
CA HIS A 96 -13.46 -22.69 -4.20
C HIS A 96 -12.09 -22.93 -3.55
N VAL A 97 -12.07 -23.51 -2.36
CA VAL A 97 -10.88 -23.95 -1.62
C VAL A 97 -11.10 -25.36 -1.06
N ALA A 98 -10.03 -26.14 -0.98
CA ALA A 98 -10.00 -27.40 -0.25
C ALA A 98 -9.41 -27.19 1.15
N ILE A 99 -10.02 -27.80 2.17
CA ILE A 99 -9.55 -27.77 3.56
C ILE A 99 -9.23 -29.19 4.00
N GLY A 100 -8.04 -29.38 4.55
CA GLY A 100 -7.55 -30.66 5.05
C GLY A 100 -6.76 -30.51 6.35
N ARG A 101 -6.39 -31.65 6.93
CA ARG A 101 -5.53 -31.73 8.10
C ARG A 101 -4.25 -32.47 7.74
N VAL A 102 -3.11 -31.93 8.13
CA VAL A 102 -1.82 -32.61 7.98
C VAL A 102 -1.85 -33.89 8.82
N SER A 103 -1.54 -35.02 8.18
CA SER A 103 -1.60 -36.36 8.78
C SER A 103 -0.24 -37.08 8.76
N GLY A 104 0.83 -36.37 8.41
CA GLY A 104 2.17 -36.94 8.39
C GLY A 104 3.30 -35.91 8.21
N PRO A 105 4.55 -36.37 8.41
CA PRO A 105 5.73 -35.53 8.23
C PRO A 105 5.95 -35.16 6.76
N TYR A 106 6.88 -34.23 6.53
CA TYR A 106 7.45 -33.98 5.22
C TYR A 106 8.11 -35.26 4.64
N GLU A 107 7.94 -35.47 3.34
CA GLU A 107 8.50 -36.58 2.59
C GLU A 107 9.07 -36.08 1.25
N TYR A 108 10.31 -36.48 0.93
CA TYR A 108 10.91 -36.26 -0.38
C TYR A 108 10.80 -37.51 -1.26
N ARG A 109 10.05 -37.41 -2.36
CA ARG A 109 9.83 -38.51 -3.32
C ARG A 109 10.71 -38.35 -4.55
N ALA A 110 11.96 -38.83 -4.46
CA ALA A 110 12.96 -38.67 -5.51
C ALA A 110 12.54 -39.28 -6.88
N ASP A 111 11.75 -40.35 -6.85
CA ASP A 111 11.32 -41.09 -8.04
C ASP A 111 10.11 -40.46 -8.75
N GLU A 112 9.47 -39.45 -8.14
CA GLU A 112 8.36 -38.73 -8.75
C GLU A 112 8.84 -37.72 -9.82
N PRO A 113 7.97 -37.32 -10.76
CA PRO A 113 8.27 -36.27 -11.72
C PRO A 113 8.65 -34.95 -11.03
N LYS A 114 9.43 -34.13 -11.72
CA LYS A 114 9.68 -32.75 -11.29
C LYS A 114 8.36 -32.03 -11.01
N GLY A 115 8.31 -31.32 -9.91
CA GLY A 115 7.18 -30.59 -9.39
C GLY A 115 6.36 -31.37 -8.38
N PHE A 116 6.60 -32.67 -8.20
CA PHE A 116 5.79 -33.57 -7.36
C PHE A 116 6.57 -34.25 -6.23
N ARG A 117 7.81 -33.81 -5.99
CA ARG A 117 8.76 -34.51 -5.11
C ARG A 117 8.67 -34.07 -3.66
N GLN A 118 8.21 -32.85 -3.41
CA GLN A 118 8.14 -32.24 -2.08
C GLN A 118 6.72 -32.38 -1.53
N VAL A 119 6.48 -33.33 -0.64
CA VAL A 119 5.11 -33.65 -0.22
C VAL A 119 4.92 -33.72 1.29
N ARG A 120 3.67 -33.53 1.71
CA ARG A 120 3.15 -33.86 3.03
C ARG A 120 1.83 -34.59 2.90
N LYS A 121 1.55 -35.54 3.78
CA LYS A 121 0.25 -36.20 3.85
C LYS A 121 -0.80 -35.27 4.45
N VAL A 122 -1.96 -35.20 3.80
CA VAL A 122 -3.09 -34.38 4.18
C VAL A 122 -4.37 -35.20 4.04
N ASP A 123 -5.12 -35.28 5.13
CA ASP A 123 -6.48 -35.82 5.12
C ASP A 123 -7.43 -34.68 4.74
N TRP A 124 -7.89 -34.66 3.49
CA TRP A 124 -8.84 -33.65 3.01
C TRP A 124 -10.20 -33.84 3.67
N ILE A 125 -10.60 -32.88 4.51
CA ILE A 125 -11.85 -32.92 5.28
C ILE A 125 -13.00 -32.41 4.43
N ARG A 126 -12.77 -31.30 3.70
CA ARG A 126 -13.76 -30.66 2.86
C ARG A 126 -13.09 -30.11 1.60
N PRO A 127 -13.12 -30.84 0.48
CA PRO A 127 -12.32 -30.50 -0.71
C PRO A 127 -12.93 -29.37 -1.57
N ASP A 128 -14.12 -28.88 -1.26
CA ASP A 128 -14.94 -28.03 -2.13
C ASP A 128 -15.69 -26.90 -1.39
N VAL A 129 -15.00 -26.13 -0.56
CA VAL A 129 -15.58 -24.96 0.13
C VAL A 129 -15.69 -23.77 -0.81
N SER A 130 -16.90 -23.25 -1.03
CA SER A 130 -17.10 -22.00 -1.77
C SER A 130 -16.45 -20.82 -1.02
N TRP A 131 -15.84 -19.89 -1.75
CA TRP A 131 -15.33 -18.65 -1.17
C TRP A 131 -16.41 -17.79 -0.51
N ASP A 132 -17.68 -17.96 -0.90
CA ASP A 132 -18.80 -17.23 -0.32
C ASP A 132 -19.15 -17.73 1.10
N ALA A 133 -18.69 -18.94 1.46
CA ALA A 133 -18.82 -19.47 2.81
C ALA A 133 -17.76 -18.93 3.78
N ILE A 134 -16.77 -18.17 3.26
CA ILE A 134 -15.62 -17.64 4.01
C ILE A 134 -15.78 -16.14 4.14
N ARG A 135 -15.67 -15.61 5.36
CA ARG A 135 -15.82 -14.16 5.59
C ARG A 135 -14.71 -13.37 4.88
N PRO A 136 -14.98 -12.12 4.45
CA PRO A 136 -14.06 -11.33 3.62
C PRO A 136 -12.64 -11.20 4.17
N ASP A 137 -12.47 -11.05 5.49
CA ASP A 137 -11.16 -10.89 6.13
C ASP A 137 -10.26 -12.14 6.01
N LEU A 138 -10.84 -13.32 6.22
CA LEU A 138 -10.16 -14.60 6.09
C LEU A 138 -9.94 -14.92 4.60
N ARG A 139 -10.90 -14.56 3.74
CA ARG A 139 -10.77 -14.59 2.28
C ARG A 139 -9.59 -13.74 1.79
N ALA A 140 -9.44 -12.51 2.27
CA ALA A 140 -8.30 -11.66 1.93
C ALA A 140 -6.96 -12.30 2.32
N SER A 141 -6.91 -12.98 3.47
CA SER A 141 -5.71 -13.72 3.93
C SER A 141 -5.38 -14.91 3.01
N LEU A 142 -6.39 -15.61 2.49
CA LEU A 142 -6.25 -16.69 1.50
C LEU A 142 -5.89 -16.17 0.09
N GLY A 143 -6.01 -14.86 -0.15
CA GLY A 143 -5.59 -14.16 -1.38
C GLY A 143 -4.07 -13.96 -1.53
N SER A 144 -3.26 -14.31 -0.52
CA SER A 144 -1.80 -14.14 -0.54
C SER A 144 -1.15 -14.78 -1.79
N LEU A 145 -0.20 -14.07 -2.41
CA LEU A 145 0.55 -14.54 -3.58
C LEU A 145 1.62 -15.62 -3.25
N LEU A 146 1.84 -15.91 -1.95
CA LEU A 146 2.79 -16.93 -1.52
C LEU A 146 2.21 -18.35 -1.69
N THR A 147 3.09 -19.32 -1.93
CA THR A 147 2.75 -20.74 -2.01
C THR A 147 2.50 -21.33 -0.64
N VAL A 148 3.32 -21.00 0.36
CA VAL A 148 3.16 -21.46 1.75
C VAL A 148 3.10 -20.26 2.70
N CYS A 149 1.97 -20.06 3.36
CA CYS A 149 1.75 -18.94 4.27
C CYS A 149 1.01 -19.39 5.54
N GLY A 150 1.37 -18.83 6.69
CA GLY A 150 0.62 -19.05 7.93
C GLY A 150 -0.61 -18.16 7.97
N LEU A 151 -1.74 -18.70 8.43
CA LEU A 151 -2.99 -17.99 8.65
C LEU A 151 -3.11 -17.72 10.15
N THR A 152 -2.67 -16.54 10.59
CA THR A 152 -2.52 -16.21 12.03
C THR A 152 -3.41 -15.05 12.50
N ARG A 153 -4.15 -14.40 11.60
CA ARG A 153 -5.00 -13.24 11.93
C ARG A 153 -6.39 -13.69 12.36
N HIS A 154 -7.00 -12.94 13.28
CA HIS A 154 -8.40 -13.07 13.72
C HIS A 154 -8.86 -14.52 13.94
N ASP A 155 -8.05 -15.27 14.69
CA ASP A 155 -8.31 -16.67 15.03
C ASP A 155 -8.60 -17.59 13.82
N ALA A 156 -7.89 -17.36 12.71
CA ALA A 156 -8.04 -18.12 11.47
C ALA A 156 -7.94 -19.64 11.67
N ALA A 157 -7.15 -20.13 12.63
CA ALA A 157 -7.05 -21.57 12.88
C ALA A 157 -8.35 -22.17 13.39
N ALA A 158 -9.00 -21.55 14.39
CA ALA A 158 -10.30 -22.00 14.88
C ALA A 158 -11.40 -21.86 13.82
N ARG A 159 -11.35 -20.78 13.02
CA ARG A 159 -12.32 -20.53 11.95
C ARG A 159 -12.20 -21.50 10.80
N ILE A 160 -10.98 -21.82 10.35
CA ILE A 160 -10.74 -22.88 9.35
C ILE A 160 -11.16 -24.25 9.90
N GLN A 161 -10.96 -24.50 11.20
CA GLN A 161 -11.44 -25.71 11.85
C GLN A 161 -12.98 -25.81 11.82
N HIS A 162 -13.67 -24.70 12.09
CA HIS A 162 -15.12 -24.61 12.02
C HIS A 162 -15.63 -24.78 10.58
N LEU A 163 -15.02 -24.12 9.61
CA LEU A 163 -15.29 -24.27 8.18
C LEU A 163 -15.13 -25.71 7.71
N ALA A 164 -14.07 -26.40 8.13
CA ALA A 164 -13.86 -27.80 7.79
C ALA A 164 -15.04 -28.67 8.26
N THR A 165 -15.46 -28.49 9.53
CA THR A 165 -16.51 -29.27 10.15
C THR A 165 -17.90 -28.93 9.62
N TYR A 166 -18.28 -27.64 9.65
CA TYR A 166 -19.65 -27.19 9.43
C TYR A 166 -19.90 -26.59 8.05
N GLY A 167 -18.83 -26.21 7.32
CA GLY A 167 -18.93 -25.62 5.98
C GLY A 167 -19.24 -24.13 5.98
N THR A 168 -19.25 -23.47 7.15
CA THR A 168 -19.47 -22.04 7.31
C THR A 168 -18.40 -21.42 8.21
N ASP A 169 -18.00 -20.20 7.88
CA ASP A 169 -17.09 -19.39 8.71
C ASP A 169 -17.90 -18.66 9.80
N PRO A 170 -17.65 -18.96 11.08
CA PRO A 170 -18.39 -18.35 12.18
C PRO A 170 -18.02 -16.87 12.38
N GLY A 171 -17.00 -16.36 11.69
CA GLY A 171 -16.40 -15.06 11.98
C GLY A 171 -15.45 -15.14 13.17
N PHE A 172 -14.94 -13.99 13.61
CA PHE A 172 -14.13 -13.87 14.83
C PHE A 172 -14.91 -13.12 15.93
N ASP A 173 -14.46 -13.17 17.17
CA ASP A 173 -15.14 -12.45 18.27
C ASP A 173 -15.19 -10.93 17.97
N GLY A 174 -16.42 -10.39 17.87
CA GLY A 174 -16.70 -9.01 17.43
C GLY A 174 -17.09 -8.86 15.95
N ASP A 175 -17.16 -9.97 15.21
CA ASP A 175 -17.64 -10.06 13.83
C ASP A 175 -19.16 -10.34 13.81
N GLU A 176 -19.96 -9.36 13.41
CA GLU A 176 -21.35 -9.60 13.03
C GLU A 176 -21.45 -9.74 11.51
N GLU A 177 -22.33 -10.64 11.04
CA GLU A 177 -22.56 -10.92 9.63
C GLU A 177 -22.87 -9.64 8.84
N ALA A 178 -21.97 -9.24 7.94
CA ALA A 178 -22.19 -8.12 7.03
C ALA A 178 -23.45 -8.38 6.18
N THR A 179 -24.48 -7.57 6.40
CA THR A 179 -25.70 -7.46 5.59
C THR A 179 -25.53 -6.42 4.49
N ASP A 180 -26.52 -6.24 3.62
CA ASP A 180 -26.54 -5.09 2.69
C ASP A 180 -26.53 -3.75 3.47
N SER A 181 -25.72 -2.79 3.00
CA SER A 181 -25.65 -1.39 3.48
C SER A 181 -27.01 -0.78 3.81
N THR A 182 -28.01 -0.97 2.96
CA THR A 182 -29.39 -0.51 3.16
C THR A 182 -29.97 -0.99 4.49
N LYS A 183 -29.78 -2.28 4.81
CA LYS A 183 -30.33 -2.90 6.02
C LYS A 183 -29.60 -2.41 7.27
N LEU A 184 -28.28 -2.22 7.20
CA LEU A 184 -27.52 -1.63 8.30
C LEU A 184 -28.03 -0.21 8.62
N LEU A 185 -28.25 0.61 7.60
CA LEU A 185 -28.72 1.99 7.75
C LEU A 185 -30.14 2.05 8.33
N GLU A 186 -31.05 1.19 7.86
CA GLU A 186 -32.40 1.05 8.44
C GLU A 186 -32.35 0.66 9.93
N GLU A 187 -31.53 -0.35 10.27
CA GLU A 187 -31.34 -0.81 11.65
C GLU A 187 -30.67 0.24 12.55
N ALA A 188 -29.78 1.06 12.01
CA ALA A 188 -29.12 2.15 12.74
C ALA A 188 -30.08 3.33 12.98
N THR A 189 -30.90 3.67 11.99
CA THR A 189 -31.89 4.76 12.08
C THR A 189 -33.04 4.41 13.03
N ALA A 190 -33.39 3.13 13.14
CA ALA A 190 -34.45 2.65 14.04
C ALA A 190 -34.04 2.57 15.53
N ARG A 191 -32.74 2.73 15.85
CA ARG A 191 -32.22 2.69 17.22
C ARG A 191 -32.26 4.07 17.89
N ASP A 192 -32.41 4.05 19.21
CA ASP A 192 -32.36 5.26 20.04
C ASP A 192 -30.91 5.74 20.22
N ALA A 193 -30.69 7.05 20.33
CA ALA A 193 -29.36 7.64 20.51
C ALA A 193 -28.62 7.15 21.78
N SER A 194 -29.35 6.64 22.78
CA SER A 194 -28.79 6.04 24.00
C SER A 194 -28.27 4.61 23.81
N ASN A 195 -28.56 3.96 22.67
CA ASN A 195 -28.09 2.62 22.34
C ASN A 195 -27.73 2.53 20.83
N PRO A 196 -26.66 3.23 20.42
CA PRO A 196 -26.28 3.32 19.01
C PRO A 196 -25.81 1.98 18.47
N ARG A 197 -25.86 1.84 17.15
CA ARG A 197 -25.35 0.64 16.48
C ARG A 197 -23.83 0.67 16.45
N GLU A 198 -23.19 -0.19 17.25
CA GLU A 198 -21.74 -0.37 17.27
C GLU A 198 -21.29 -1.51 16.38
N LEU A 199 -20.19 -1.31 15.65
CA LEU A 199 -19.54 -2.30 14.80
C LEU A 199 -18.08 -1.91 14.55
N THR A 200 -17.23 -2.86 14.16
CA THR A 200 -15.85 -2.52 13.77
C THR A 200 -15.81 -1.74 12.47
N ILE A 201 -14.76 -0.92 12.27
CA ILE A 201 -14.53 -0.21 11.00
C ILE A 201 -14.49 -1.19 9.82
N ARG A 202 -13.90 -2.37 10.01
CA ARG A 202 -13.91 -3.43 9.00
C ARG A 202 -15.33 -3.87 8.65
N SER A 203 -16.13 -4.21 9.64
CA SER A 203 -17.52 -4.64 9.45
C SER A 203 -18.32 -3.55 8.73
N LEU A 204 -18.14 -2.28 9.11
CA LEU A 204 -18.75 -1.14 8.43
C LEU A 204 -18.41 -1.12 6.94
N LEU A 205 -17.14 -1.28 6.56
CA LEU A 205 -16.73 -1.31 5.15
C LEU A 205 -17.34 -2.50 4.39
N GLU A 206 -17.44 -3.66 5.05
CA GLU A 206 -17.95 -4.88 4.44
C GLU A 206 -19.43 -4.78 4.05
N HIS A 207 -20.25 -4.00 4.76
CA HIS A 207 -21.64 -3.70 4.39
C HIS A 207 -21.78 -2.99 3.03
N TRP A 208 -20.73 -2.29 2.58
CA TRP A 208 -20.62 -1.66 1.26
C TRP A 208 -19.78 -2.48 0.26
N GLY A 209 -19.44 -3.73 0.60
CA GLY A 209 -18.59 -4.60 -0.23
C GLY A 209 -17.14 -4.14 -0.33
N ALA A 210 -16.68 -3.29 0.60
CA ALA A 210 -15.33 -2.75 0.60
C ALA A 210 -14.44 -3.48 1.63
N GLU A 211 -13.25 -3.90 1.22
CA GLU A 211 -12.26 -4.52 2.13
C GLU A 211 -11.32 -3.48 2.78
N ARG A 212 -11.30 -2.25 2.23
CA ARG A 212 -10.35 -1.18 2.58
C ARG A 212 -11.01 0.20 2.50
N ARG A 213 -10.47 1.16 3.25
CA ARG A 213 -10.80 2.60 3.17
C ARG A 213 -10.23 3.24 1.91
N THR A 214 -10.68 2.79 0.74
CA THR A 214 -10.39 3.49 -0.52
C THR A 214 -11.18 4.79 -0.56
N ALA A 215 -10.70 5.81 -1.28
CA ALA A 215 -11.43 7.08 -1.41
C ALA A 215 -12.87 6.88 -1.93
N ALA A 216 -13.07 5.94 -2.85
CA ALA A 216 -14.40 5.58 -3.36
C ALA A 216 -15.28 4.96 -2.27
N ALA A 217 -14.76 4.00 -1.49
CA ALA A 217 -15.51 3.37 -0.40
C ALA A 217 -15.85 4.39 0.70
N VAL A 218 -14.89 5.20 1.13
CA VAL A 218 -15.09 6.24 2.14
C VAL A 218 -16.12 7.27 1.66
N SER A 219 -16.02 7.74 0.42
CA SER A 219 -16.97 8.70 -0.14
C SER A 219 -18.39 8.12 -0.24
N THR A 220 -18.53 6.85 -0.65
CA THR A 220 -19.83 6.19 -0.79
C THR A 220 -20.48 5.99 0.57
N ILE A 221 -19.73 5.46 1.54
CA ILE A 221 -20.20 5.23 2.91
C ILE A 221 -20.59 6.54 3.59
N LYS A 222 -19.78 7.59 3.45
CA LYS A 222 -20.11 8.93 4.00
C LYS A 222 -21.39 9.49 3.37
N ALA A 223 -21.56 9.39 2.05
CA ALA A 223 -22.75 9.87 1.36
C ALA A 223 -24.02 9.12 1.81
N ASP A 224 -23.93 7.81 1.98
CA ASP A 224 -25.07 6.98 2.36
C ASP A 224 -25.44 7.18 3.84
N LEU A 225 -24.44 7.30 4.73
CA LEU A 225 -24.65 7.67 6.13
C LEU A 225 -25.34 9.04 6.24
N ALA A 226 -24.83 10.05 5.53
CA ALA A 226 -25.39 11.40 5.54
C ALA A 226 -26.82 11.44 4.98
N SER A 227 -27.09 10.70 3.90
CA SER A 227 -28.43 10.60 3.30
C SER A 227 -29.46 9.97 4.24
N ASN A 228 -29.01 9.20 5.23
CA ASN A 228 -29.84 8.60 6.28
C ASN A 228 -29.77 9.38 7.61
N GLY A 229 -29.12 10.55 7.63
CA GLY A 229 -28.99 11.38 8.83
C GLY A 229 -28.13 10.74 9.91
N LEU A 230 -27.13 9.93 9.55
CA LEU A 230 -26.23 9.22 10.46
C LEU A 230 -24.75 9.62 10.23
N THR A 231 -23.93 9.49 11.27
CA THR A 231 -22.47 9.61 11.25
C THR A 231 -21.82 8.56 12.16
N THR A 232 -20.49 8.43 12.15
CA THR A 232 -19.76 7.48 13.01
C THR A 232 -19.05 8.18 14.16
N ARG A 233 -19.02 7.55 15.36
CA ARG A 233 -18.20 7.99 16.49
C ARG A 233 -17.43 6.82 17.12
N PRO A 234 -16.09 6.84 17.18
CA PRO A 234 -15.18 7.77 16.50
C PRO A 234 -15.30 7.68 14.96
N ALA A 235 -14.64 8.58 14.23
CA ALA A 235 -14.68 8.58 12.77
C ALA A 235 -14.09 7.28 12.20
N PHE A 236 -14.81 6.58 11.33
CA PHE A 236 -14.32 5.31 10.74
C PHE A 236 -13.12 5.50 9.79
N THR A 237 -12.85 6.74 9.39
CA THR A 237 -11.66 7.14 8.63
C THR A 237 -10.38 7.08 9.45
N GLU A 238 -10.48 7.10 10.77
CA GLU A 238 -9.36 7.07 11.71
C GLU A 238 -9.25 5.71 12.40
N GLY A 239 -8.15 5.43 13.10
CA GLY A 239 -7.97 4.17 13.84
C GLY A 239 -7.66 2.93 12.97
N ALA A 240 -7.46 1.80 13.63
CA ALA A 240 -7.26 0.49 13.02
C ALA A 240 -8.59 -0.12 12.55
N LEU A 241 -8.58 -0.98 11.53
CA LEU A 241 -9.80 -1.63 11.03
C LEU A 241 -10.54 -2.48 12.08
N SER A 242 -9.86 -2.85 13.18
CA SER A 242 -10.42 -3.56 14.34
C SER A 242 -11.14 -2.64 15.33
N ASP A 243 -10.97 -1.33 15.22
CA ASP A 243 -11.55 -0.38 16.17
C ASP A 243 -13.06 -0.29 15.96
N VAL A 244 -13.79 -0.08 17.05
CA VAL A 244 -15.27 -0.03 17.05
C VAL A 244 -15.73 1.41 16.84
N VAL A 245 -16.72 1.57 15.98
CA VAL A 245 -17.42 2.83 15.72
C VAL A 245 -18.91 2.66 15.96
N ALA A 246 -19.53 3.72 16.49
CA ALA A 246 -20.98 3.80 16.72
C ALA A 246 -21.65 4.65 15.64
N LEU A 247 -22.73 4.16 15.03
CA LEU A 247 -23.58 4.94 14.13
C LEU A 247 -24.54 5.81 14.95
N VAL A 248 -24.46 7.13 14.81
CA VAL A 248 -25.20 8.13 15.59
C VAL A 248 -25.87 9.18 14.68
N PRO A 249 -27.02 9.78 15.04
CA PRO A 249 -27.70 10.78 14.20
C PRO A 249 -26.95 12.11 13.99
N ILE A 250 -27.21 12.78 12.88
CA ILE A 250 -26.74 14.13 12.51
C ILE A 250 -27.81 15.17 12.94
N ASP A 251 -27.48 16.02 13.95
CA ASP A 251 -28.23 17.15 14.56
C ASP A 251 -29.37 16.81 15.56
N THR A 252 -29.61 17.50 16.69
CA THR A 252 -29.43 18.91 17.12
C THR A 252 -29.24 19.01 18.66
N GLU A 253 -28.48 19.98 19.18
CA GLU A 253 -28.56 20.40 20.61
C GLU A 253 -29.91 21.06 20.93
N PRO A 254 -30.52 20.77 22.11
CA PRO A 254 -31.07 21.87 22.92
C PRO A 254 -30.96 21.68 24.46
N GLY A 255 -30.38 22.67 25.16
CA GLY A 255 -30.94 23.21 26.42
C GLY A 255 -30.43 22.74 27.79
N VAL A 256 -29.24 23.23 28.21
CA VAL A 256 -28.80 23.65 29.57
C VAL A 256 -29.35 22.90 30.81
N ASP A 257 -28.53 22.04 31.45
CA ASP A 257 -27.96 22.34 32.78
C ASP A 257 -26.77 21.43 33.19
N ALA A 258 -25.67 22.12 33.54
CA ALA A 258 -24.40 21.79 34.21
C ALA A 258 -23.87 20.33 34.35
N GLY A 259 -22.69 20.09 33.75
CA GLY A 259 -21.74 19.06 34.22
C GLY A 259 -20.56 18.73 33.28
N ASN A 260 -19.60 19.67 33.14
CA ASN A 260 -18.26 19.54 32.51
C ASN A 260 -17.88 18.20 31.84
N GLY A 261 -17.87 18.18 30.51
CA GLY A 261 -17.19 17.18 29.68
C GLY A 261 -16.96 17.74 28.28
N THR A 262 -15.70 17.76 27.85
CA THR A 262 -15.15 18.27 26.59
C THR A 262 -15.98 17.93 25.34
N ILE A 263 -16.36 18.99 24.60
CA ILE A 263 -16.87 18.90 23.23
C ILE A 263 -15.65 18.74 22.31
N GLU A 264 -15.17 17.52 22.14
CA GLU A 264 -14.20 17.13 21.10
C GLU A 264 -14.71 15.83 20.47
N ASN A 265 -14.74 15.77 19.13
CA ASN A 265 -15.17 14.64 18.27
C ASN A 265 -16.63 14.65 17.77
N VAL A 266 -17.01 15.69 17.04
CA VAL A 266 -18.12 15.64 16.07
C VAL A 266 -17.55 15.90 14.68
N GLU A 267 -17.69 14.94 13.77
CA GLU A 267 -17.26 15.06 12.37
C GLU A 267 -18.25 15.94 11.60
N ASN A 268 -17.83 17.12 11.14
CA ASN A 268 -18.64 18.02 10.33
C ASN A 268 -18.71 17.50 8.88
N VAL A 269 -19.91 17.21 8.38
CA VAL A 269 -20.14 16.47 7.13
C VAL A 269 -20.29 17.37 5.89
N ILE A 270 -20.05 18.68 5.99
CA ILE A 270 -20.24 19.59 4.85
C ILE A 270 -19.00 20.47 4.69
N GLU A 271 -17.94 19.89 4.14
CA GLU A 271 -16.92 20.56 3.33
C GLU A 271 -16.08 19.46 2.63
N PRO A 272 -15.69 19.64 1.35
CA PRO A 272 -14.76 18.71 0.73
C PRO A 272 -13.44 18.79 1.50
N GLU A 273 -13.11 17.78 2.29
CA GLU A 273 -11.82 17.72 2.99
C GLU A 273 -10.69 17.96 1.98
N PRO A 274 -9.88 19.02 2.15
CA PRO A 274 -8.75 19.25 1.28
C PRO A 274 -7.77 18.09 1.45
N MET A 275 -7.35 17.49 0.33
CA MET A 275 -6.28 16.50 0.19
C MET A 275 -4.93 17.08 0.67
N SER A 276 -4.83 17.34 1.96
CA SER A 276 -3.78 18.12 2.57
C SER A 276 -2.88 17.18 3.37
N ARG A 277 -1.70 16.90 2.80
CA ARG A 277 -0.66 16.14 3.49
C ARG A 277 -0.29 16.88 4.78
N ARG A 278 -0.29 16.20 5.93
CA ARG A 278 0.24 16.78 7.18
C ARG A 278 1.77 16.79 7.17
N LEU A 279 2.39 17.67 7.95
CA LEU A 279 3.85 17.83 8.00
C LEU A 279 4.55 16.51 8.39
N GLY A 280 4.08 15.78 9.41
CA GLY A 280 4.41 14.37 9.66
C GLY A 280 5.90 13.99 9.48
N ASP A 281 6.16 12.98 8.64
CA ASP A 281 7.50 12.43 8.35
C ASP A 281 8.33 13.25 7.33
N LEU A 282 7.85 14.42 6.89
CA LEU A 282 8.53 15.26 5.91
C LEU A 282 9.74 16.04 6.43
N PRO A 283 9.73 16.58 7.66
CA PRO A 283 10.79 17.44 8.14
C PRO A 283 12.11 16.67 8.25
N ALA A 284 13.19 17.31 7.81
CA ALA A 284 14.54 16.83 8.07
C ALA A 284 14.87 17.00 9.57
N ARG A 285 15.82 16.20 10.06
CA ARG A 285 16.33 16.33 11.43
C ARG A 285 16.85 17.75 11.65
N LEU A 286 16.37 18.39 12.70
CA LEU A 286 16.80 19.73 13.06
C LEU A 286 18.19 19.74 13.68
N GLU A 287 19.00 20.73 13.27
CA GLU A 287 20.28 21.05 13.88
C GLU A 287 20.20 22.42 14.57
N SER A 288 20.72 22.49 15.80
CA SER A 288 20.62 23.67 16.65
C SER A 288 21.95 24.11 17.27
N VAL A 289 21.95 25.30 17.84
CA VAL A 289 22.98 25.87 18.74
C VAL A 289 22.30 26.44 19.99
N THR A 290 23.02 26.53 21.09
CA THR A 290 22.50 27.16 22.32
C THR A 290 22.49 28.68 22.18
N SER A 291 21.62 29.36 22.92
CA SER A 291 21.50 30.83 22.93
C SER A 291 22.77 31.53 23.41
N THR A 292 23.58 30.84 24.22
CA THR A 292 24.86 31.31 24.76
C THR A 292 26.06 30.99 23.87
N ALA A 293 25.87 30.30 22.74
CA ALA A 293 26.95 29.95 21.85
C ALA A 293 27.54 31.19 21.14
N ASP A 294 28.83 31.13 20.83
CA ASP A 294 29.49 32.18 20.07
C ASP A 294 29.00 32.22 18.61
N LEU A 295 28.86 33.42 18.04
CA LEU A 295 28.43 33.59 16.65
C LEU A 295 29.39 32.92 15.66
N THR A 296 30.70 32.87 15.96
CA THR A 296 31.69 32.16 15.15
C THR A 296 31.51 30.65 15.21
N TYR A 297 31.08 30.11 16.34
CA TYR A 297 30.71 28.70 16.43
C TYR A 297 29.52 28.38 15.52
N ALA A 298 28.47 29.19 15.54
CA ALA A 298 27.31 29.02 14.66
C ALA A 298 27.70 29.10 13.16
N LYS A 299 28.45 30.14 12.75
CA LYS A 299 28.99 30.28 11.38
C LYS A 299 29.79 29.05 10.95
N THR A 300 30.65 28.54 11.84
CA THR A 300 31.48 27.36 11.58
C THR A 300 30.63 26.10 11.40
N LYS A 301 29.62 25.91 12.27
CA LYS A 301 28.68 24.78 12.16
C LYS A 301 27.90 24.84 10.85
N MET A 302 27.39 26.02 10.46
CA MET A 302 26.70 26.23 9.20
C MET A 302 27.58 25.91 7.99
N LEU A 303 28.82 26.39 7.95
CA LEU A 303 29.76 26.08 6.85
C LEU A 303 30.12 24.60 6.78
N ARG A 304 30.47 24.00 7.93
CA ARG A 304 30.92 22.60 8.00
C ARG A 304 29.87 21.63 7.47
N TYR A 305 28.61 21.86 7.80
CA TYR A 305 27.50 20.98 7.42
C TYR A 305 26.67 21.54 6.26
N GLN A 306 27.11 22.64 5.65
CA GLN A 306 26.47 23.30 4.51
C GLN A 306 25.00 23.71 4.79
N PHE A 307 24.71 24.13 6.01
CA PHE A 307 23.40 24.63 6.39
C PHE A 307 23.27 26.12 6.08
N SER A 308 22.05 26.53 5.69
CA SER A 308 21.70 27.94 5.49
C SER A 308 21.04 28.59 6.71
N GLN A 309 20.59 27.75 7.66
CA GLN A 309 19.96 28.14 8.91
C GLN A 309 20.21 27.11 10.01
N LEU A 310 20.14 27.56 11.27
CA LEU A 310 20.17 26.75 12.48
C LEU A 310 19.07 27.22 13.43
N ALA A 311 18.47 26.30 14.20
CA ALA A 311 17.63 26.70 15.32
C ALA A 311 18.49 27.14 16.52
N VAL A 312 17.98 28.06 17.33
CA VAL A 312 18.57 28.43 18.62
C VAL A 312 17.75 27.77 19.72
N ILE A 313 18.31 26.72 20.33
CA ILE A 313 17.64 25.88 21.33
C ILE A 313 18.64 25.58 22.45
N ASP A 314 18.26 25.87 23.70
CA ASP A 314 19.08 25.59 24.88
C ASP A 314 19.00 24.13 25.33
N GLU A 315 19.87 23.75 26.27
CA GLU A 315 19.94 22.37 26.80
C GLU A 315 18.65 21.92 27.50
N ASP A 316 17.85 22.87 27.99
CA ASP A 316 16.53 22.65 28.58
C ASP A 316 15.38 22.61 27.55
N GLU A 317 15.73 22.53 26.26
CA GLU A 317 14.82 22.52 25.11
C GLU A 317 14.06 23.85 24.88
N THR A 318 14.48 24.94 25.54
CA THR A 318 13.91 26.27 25.31
C THR A 318 14.28 26.78 23.91
N TYR A 319 13.26 27.06 23.09
CA TYR A 319 13.41 27.59 21.74
C TYR A 319 13.44 29.13 21.71
N HIS A 320 14.44 29.71 21.04
CA HIS A 320 14.66 31.16 20.98
C HIS A 320 14.49 31.76 19.57
N GLY A 321 14.52 30.94 18.52
CA GLY A 321 14.42 31.43 17.13
C GLY A 321 15.33 30.69 16.17
N ALA A 322 15.71 31.37 15.09
CA ALA A 322 16.66 30.88 14.10
C ALA A 322 17.81 31.86 13.89
N VAL A 323 18.94 31.32 13.43
CA VAL A 323 20.05 32.09 12.86
C VAL A 323 20.24 31.66 11.41
N THR A 324 20.28 32.61 10.48
CA THR A 324 20.44 32.39 9.04
C THR A 324 21.63 33.19 8.50
N TRP A 325 22.15 32.85 7.32
CA TRP A 325 23.21 33.66 6.71
C TRP A 325 22.80 35.12 6.50
N GLU A 326 21.52 35.36 6.23
CA GLU A 326 20.96 36.70 6.09
C GLU A 326 20.95 37.44 7.43
N SER A 327 20.47 36.82 8.52
CA SER A 327 20.42 37.48 9.83
C SER A 327 21.82 37.77 10.38
N ILE A 328 22.78 36.89 10.12
CA ILE A 328 24.20 37.13 10.43
C ILE A 328 24.74 38.34 9.65
N GLY A 329 24.40 38.45 8.37
CA GLY A 329 24.79 39.59 7.54
C GLY A 329 24.19 40.90 8.05
N GLN A 330 22.90 40.89 8.43
CA GLN A 330 22.23 42.05 9.01
C GLN A 330 22.86 42.47 10.36
N ALA A 331 23.19 41.51 11.23
CA ALA A 331 23.85 41.78 12.50
C ALA A 331 25.26 42.39 12.29
N GLN A 332 26.03 41.88 11.33
CA GLN A 332 27.35 42.43 10.96
C GLN A 332 27.30 43.84 10.39
N ILE A 333 26.21 44.22 9.73
CA ILE A 333 26.01 45.59 9.24
C ILE A 333 25.61 46.52 10.39
N SER A 334 24.85 46.00 11.35
CA SER A 334 24.24 46.80 12.42
C SER A 334 25.13 46.97 13.66
N SER A 335 26.15 46.13 13.83
CA SER A 335 27.05 46.13 14.98
C SER A 335 28.50 45.82 14.55
N ASP A 336 29.46 46.51 15.15
CA ASP A 336 30.89 46.24 14.98
C ASP A 336 31.33 44.93 15.67
N ASP A 337 30.57 44.46 16.66
CA ASP A 337 30.80 43.19 17.38
C ASP A 337 29.48 42.42 17.52
N PRO A 338 29.02 41.74 16.44
CA PRO A 338 27.73 41.06 16.43
C PRO A 338 27.76 39.78 17.25
N THR A 339 26.77 39.61 18.13
CA THR A 339 26.57 38.40 18.91
C THR A 339 25.59 37.44 18.24
N LEU A 340 25.48 36.21 18.78
CA LEU A 340 24.45 35.27 18.33
C LEU A 340 23.04 35.81 18.59
N ALA A 341 22.84 36.50 19.72
CA ALA A 341 21.55 37.13 20.05
C ALA A 341 21.16 38.20 19.02
N ASP A 342 22.11 39.02 18.57
CA ASP A 342 21.86 40.04 17.53
C ASP A 342 21.48 39.43 16.17
N ALA A 343 21.98 38.22 15.89
CA ALA A 343 21.68 37.48 14.67
C ALA A 343 20.45 36.55 14.82
N THR A 344 19.88 36.40 16.02
CA THR A 344 18.75 35.50 16.26
C THR A 344 17.46 36.21 15.87
N VAL A 345 16.73 35.62 14.93
CA VAL A 345 15.47 36.14 14.41
C VAL A 345 14.30 35.20 14.73
N PRO A 346 13.07 35.71 14.89
CA PRO A 346 11.90 34.87 15.01
C PRO A 346 11.72 34.00 13.75
N ALA A 347 11.54 32.70 13.94
CA ALA A 347 11.18 31.78 12.86
C ALA A 347 9.83 31.11 13.16
N LEU A 348 9.06 30.85 12.10
CA LEU A 348 7.76 30.21 12.20
C LEU A 348 7.93 28.77 12.67
N VAL A 349 7.19 28.42 13.72
CA VAL A 349 7.14 27.07 14.27
C VAL A 349 5.72 26.56 14.09
N VAL A 350 5.60 25.38 13.51
CA VAL A 350 4.32 24.75 13.18
C VAL A 350 4.25 23.38 13.86
N ASP A 351 3.07 22.95 14.28
CA ASP A 351 2.88 21.62 14.87
C ASP A 351 2.97 20.51 13.79
N HIS A 352 3.49 19.33 14.14
CA HIS A 352 3.66 18.20 13.19
C HIS A 352 2.39 17.79 12.42
N ASP A 353 1.20 18.07 12.97
CA ASP A 353 -0.09 17.71 12.43
C ASP A 353 -0.72 18.83 11.58
N ALA A 354 -0.05 19.97 11.44
CA ALA A 354 -0.51 21.03 10.55
C ALA A 354 -0.48 20.58 9.09
N LEU A 355 -1.40 21.16 8.31
CA LEU A 355 -1.56 20.89 6.90
C LEU A 355 -0.42 21.55 6.11
N LEU A 356 0.28 20.77 5.30
CA LEU A 356 1.41 21.25 4.51
C LEU A 356 1.02 22.35 3.53
N LEU A 357 -0.13 22.20 2.86
CA LEU A 357 -0.61 23.15 1.85
C LEU A 357 -0.71 24.57 2.42
N ASP A 358 -1.24 24.68 3.64
CA ASP A 358 -1.39 25.95 4.35
C ASP A 358 -0.03 26.59 4.71
N GLN A 359 1.05 25.79 4.72
CA GLN A 359 2.39 26.26 5.02
C GLN A 359 3.24 26.55 3.77
N ILE A 360 2.77 26.22 2.55
CA ILE A 360 3.58 26.37 1.33
C ILE A 360 3.99 27.84 1.14
N ASP A 361 3.04 28.77 1.24
CA ASP A 361 3.32 30.20 1.08
C ASP A 361 4.31 30.70 2.14
N ALA A 362 4.13 30.26 3.39
CA ALA A 362 5.05 30.61 4.47
C ALA A 362 6.47 30.06 4.25
N ILE A 363 6.60 28.83 3.75
CA ILE A 363 7.90 28.21 3.41
C ILE A 363 8.53 28.89 2.19
N TYR A 364 7.72 29.28 1.20
CA TYR A 364 8.20 30.01 0.03
C TYR A 364 8.73 31.39 0.39
N ASP A 365 7.96 32.17 1.14
CA ASP A 365 8.31 33.55 1.52
C ASP A 365 9.47 33.62 2.51
N ARG A 366 9.54 32.68 3.46
CA ARG A 366 10.53 32.67 4.54
C ARG A 366 11.68 31.69 4.32
N GLY A 367 11.63 30.89 3.27
CA GLY A 367 12.60 29.86 2.90
C GLY A 367 12.51 28.55 3.72
N PHE A 368 12.03 28.62 4.96
CA PHE A 368 11.87 27.44 5.83
C PHE A 368 10.84 27.67 6.95
N ILE A 369 10.40 26.55 7.53
CA ILE A 369 9.67 26.50 8.81
C ILE A 369 10.33 25.49 9.73
N PHE A 370 10.14 25.66 11.05
CA PHE A 370 10.43 24.61 12.01
C PHE A 370 9.17 23.84 12.39
N VAL A 371 9.37 22.58 12.79
CA VAL A 371 8.28 21.67 13.14
C VAL A 371 8.44 21.17 14.56
N ARG A 372 7.36 21.28 15.34
CA ARG A 372 7.27 20.69 16.68
C ARG A 372 6.92 19.22 16.59
N ASN A 373 7.47 18.44 17.51
CA ASN A 373 7.16 17.03 17.70
C ASN A 373 5.69 16.82 18.15
N PRO A 374 5.16 15.59 18.18
CA PRO A 374 3.79 15.31 18.63
C PRO A 374 3.46 15.80 20.04
N ASP A 375 4.47 15.96 20.90
CA ASP A 375 4.28 16.55 22.24
C ASP A 375 3.94 18.06 22.21
N ARG A 376 4.05 18.73 21.05
CA ARG A 376 3.84 20.17 20.83
C ARG A 376 4.71 21.08 21.68
N VAL A 377 5.72 20.52 22.36
CA VAL A 377 6.65 21.25 23.20
C VAL A 377 7.96 21.45 22.45
N ARG A 378 8.51 20.36 21.90
CA ARG A 378 9.87 20.36 21.37
C ARG A 378 9.91 20.63 19.88
N VAL A 379 10.79 21.55 19.47
CA VAL A 379 11.07 21.79 18.06
C VAL A 379 12.13 20.78 17.59
N THR A 380 11.75 19.87 16.71
CA THR A 380 12.59 18.70 16.34
C THR A 380 12.85 18.59 14.85
N GLY A 381 12.08 19.28 14.02
CA GLY A 381 12.16 19.21 12.56
C GLY A 381 12.33 20.56 11.88
N ILE A 382 12.82 20.52 10.64
CA ILE A 382 12.84 21.66 9.72
C ILE A 382 12.30 21.23 8.36
N LEU A 383 11.55 22.11 7.69
CA LEU A 383 11.12 21.93 6.31
C LEU A 383 11.48 23.17 5.50
N THR A 384 12.19 22.98 4.38
CA THR A 384 12.66 24.06 3.52
C THR A 384 11.99 24.05 2.15
N ALA A 385 12.04 25.17 1.43
CA ALA A 385 11.61 25.24 0.04
C ALA A 385 12.36 24.24 -0.86
N SER A 386 13.63 23.95 -0.54
CA SER A 386 14.44 22.95 -1.26
C SER A 386 13.92 21.53 -1.03
N ASP A 387 13.51 21.21 0.20
CA ASP A 387 12.95 19.90 0.54
C ASP A 387 11.61 19.68 -0.16
N LEU A 388 10.76 20.71 -0.18
CA LEU A 388 9.51 20.69 -0.94
C LEU A 388 9.77 20.48 -2.43
N THR A 389 10.69 21.25 -3.02
CA THR A 389 11.03 21.10 -4.45
C THR A 389 11.53 19.69 -4.76
N ARG A 390 12.32 19.08 -3.89
CA ARG A 390 12.80 17.69 -4.04
C ARG A 390 11.66 16.68 -3.92
N GLN A 391 10.74 16.87 -2.97
CA GLN A 391 9.59 15.99 -2.79
C GLN A 391 8.60 16.11 -3.94
N PHE A 392 8.24 17.33 -4.35
CA PHE A 392 7.43 17.57 -5.54
C PHE A 392 8.10 17.01 -6.79
N GLY A 393 9.41 17.19 -6.96
CA GLY A 393 10.15 16.59 -8.06
C GLY A 393 10.04 15.06 -8.07
N THR A 394 10.17 14.41 -6.91
CA THR A 394 10.03 12.95 -6.79
C THR A 394 8.62 12.45 -7.11
N LEU A 395 7.59 13.21 -6.73
CA LEU A 395 6.19 12.82 -6.90
C LEU A 395 5.63 13.18 -8.30
N ALA A 396 6.02 14.33 -8.86
CA ALA A 396 5.48 14.84 -10.12
C ALA A 396 6.21 14.29 -11.35
N ARG A 397 7.50 13.96 -11.23
CA ARG A 397 8.32 13.47 -12.36
C ARG A 397 7.73 12.26 -13.08
N PRO A 398 7.18 11.24 -12.41
CA PRO A 398 6.53 10.12 -13.11
C PRO A 398 5.40 10.54 -14.03
N PHE A 399 4.56 11.47 -13.58
CA PHE A 399 3.41 11.96 -14.37
C PHE A 399 3.89 12.67 -15.63
N VAL A 400 4.88 13.56 -15.50
CA VAL A 400 5.46 14.29 -16.65
C VAL A 400 6.08 13.33 -17.66
N LEU A 401 6.80 12.31 -17.20
CA LEU A 401 7.44 11.33 -18.09
C LEU A 401 6.41 10.47 -18.85
N ILE A 402 5.33 10.05 -18.18
CA ILE A 402 4.27 9.27 -18.82
C ILE A 402 3.47 10.14 -19.80
N GLU A 403 3.18 11.38 -19.43
CA GLU A 403 2.52 12.35 -20.31
C GLU A 403 3.34 12.60 -21.58
N GLU A 404 4.66 12.76 -21.47
CA GLU A 404 5.54 12.87 -22.64
C GLU A 404 5.45 11.63 -23.54
N ALA A 405 5.45 10.42 -22.96
CA ALA A 405 5.31 9.19 -23.72
C ALA A 405 3.97 9.12 -24.46
N GLU A 406 2.86 9.48 -23.80
CA GLU A 406 1.51 9.50 -24.37
C GLU A 406 1.41 10.53 -25.51
N ASN A 407 1.99 11.73 -25.35
CA ASN A 407 2.03 12.75 -26.39
C ASN A 407 2.84 12.32 -27.62
N ARG A 408 3.93 11.59 -27.45
CA ARG A 408 4.70 11.00 -28.58
C ARG A 408 3.90 9.93 -29.31
N LEU A 409 3.24 9.05 -28.56
CA LEU A 409 2.37 8.00 -29.14
C LEU A 409 1.19 8.60 -29.91
N ARG A 410 0.58 9.67 -29.38
CA ARG A 410 -0.48 10.42 -30.05
C ARG A 410 -0.03 10.95 -31.40
N ARG A 411 1.09 11.65 -31.44
CA ARG A 411 1.63 12.22 -32.68
C ARG A 411 1.98 11.15 -33.70
N ALA A 412 2.67 10.09 -33.26
CA ALA A 412 2.95 8.94 -34.12
C ALA A 412 1.68 8.37 -34.74
N ALA A 413 0.59 8.35 -33.97
CA ALA A 413 -0.70 7.87 -34.44
C ALA A 413 -1.37 8.84 -35.42
N GLU A 414 -1.33 10.15 -35.16
CA GLU A 414 -1.85 11.19 -36.07
C GLU A 414 -1.13 11.19 -37.42
N ASP A 415 0.18 10.94 -37.41
CA ASP A 415 1.01 11.00 -38.62
C ASP A 415 0.88 9.75 -39.52
N HIS A 416 0.53 8.59 -38.95
CA HIS A 416 0.65 7.30 -39.65
C HIS A 416 -0.63 6.47 -39.73
N PHE A 417 -1.68 6.80 -38.97
CA PHE A 417 -2.93 6.03 -38.94
C PHE A 417 -4.13 6.84 -39.41
N ASP A 418 -5.05 6.19 -40.09
CA ASP A 418 -6.34 6.77 -40.44
C ASP A 418 -7.39 6.55 -39.33
N LEU A 419 -8.56 7.17 -39.48
CA LEU A 419 -9.62 7.08 -38.48
C LEU A 419 -10.13 5.64 -38.26
N ASP A 420 -10.06 4.79 -39.28
CA ASP A 420 -10.51 3.40 -39.19
C ASP A 420 -9.51 2.58 -38.37
N ASP A 421 -8.20 2.77 -38.57
CA ASP A 421 -7.14 2.19 -37.75
C ASP A 421 -7.31 2.53 -36.25
N LEU A 422 -7.63 3.80 -35.94
CA LEU A 422 -7.85 4.28 -34.58
C LEU A 422 -9.10 3.65 -33.95
N LYS A 423 -10.22 3.62 -34.69
CA LYS A 423 -11.47 2.98 -34.23
C LYS A 423 -11.29 1.48 -34.03
N ASP A 424 -10.50 0.82 -34.84
CA ASP A 424 -10.22 -0.61 -34.69
C ASP A 424 -9.25 -0.93 -33.55
N ALA A 425 -8.65 0.08 -32.93
CA ALA A 425 -7.88 -0.07 -31.69
C ALA A 425 -8.73 0.10 -30.41
N VAL A 426 -10.03 0.37 -30.53
CA VAL A 426 -10.93 0.55 -29.39
C VAL A 426 -12.10 -0.47 -29.39
N PRO A 427 -12.68 -0.78 -28.21
CA PRO A 427 -13.87 -1.63 -28.14
C PRO A 427 -15.06 -1.04 -28.90
N ASN A 428 -15.94 -1.90 -29.43
CA ASN A 428 -17.09 -1.50 -30.28
C ASN A 428 -17.97 -0.38 -29.68
N HIS A 429 -18.17 -0.37 -28.36
CA HIS A 429 -18.99 0.65 -27.69
C HIS A 429 -18.33 2.04 -27.62
N GLN A 430 -17.03 2.15 -27.88
CA GLN A 430 -16.26 3.41 -27.85
C GLN A 430 -15.99 3.97 -29.25
N LYS A 431 -16.14 3.16 -30.31
CA LYS A 431 -15.79 3.56 -31.69
C LYS A 431 -16.48 4.83 -32.17
N SER A 432 -17.71 5.10 -31.71
CA SER A 432 -18.45 6.31 -32.06
C SER A 432 -17.88 7.59 -31.44
N ARG A 433 -17.07 7.47 -30.37
CA ARG A 433 -16.44 8.58 -29.63
C ARG A 433 -15.02 8.89 -30.09
N VAL A 434 -14.48 8.10 -31.02
CA VAL A 434 -13.13 8.31 -31.57
C VAL A 434 -13.25 9.12 -32.85
N HIS A 435 -12.75 10.36 -32.79
CA HIS A 435 -12.67 11.29 -33.90
C HIS A 435 -11.23 11.52 -34.35
N ASP A 436 -10.28 11.48 -33.43
CA ASP A 436 -8.84 11.56 -33.70
C ASP A 436 -8.02 10.78 -32.66
N ALA A 437 -6.68 10.87 -32.73
CA ALA A 437 -5.80 10.16 -31.81
C ALA A 437 -5.89 10.71 -30.37
N SER A 438 -6.29 11.96 -30.17
CA SER A 438 -6.40 12.55 -28.83
C SER A 438 -7.49 11.90 -27.98
N ASP A 439 -8.49 11.28 -28.62
CA ASP A 439 -9.54 10.50 -27.96
C ASP A 439 -9.06 9.12 -27.45
N LEU A 440 -7.85 8.69 -27.83
CA LEU A 440 -7.29 7.40 -27.40
C LEU A 440 -6.63 7.50 -26.03
N THR A 441 -6.91 6.52 -25.17
CA THR A 441 -6.18 6.34 -23.91
C THR A 441 -4.84 5.65 -24.13
N PHE A 442 -3.90 5.79 -23.18
CA PHE A 442 -2.65 5.00 -23.16
C PHE A 442 -2.86 3.50 -23.51
N GLY A 443 -3.91 2.88 -22.96
CA GLY A 443 -4.23 1.48 -23.22
C GLY A 443 -4.65 1.18 -24.67
N ASN A 444 -5.28 2.14 -25.35
CA ASN A 444 -5.66 2.04 -26.75
C ASN A 444 -4.43 2.09 -27.67
N TYR A 445 -3.42 2.91 -27.35
CA TYR A 445 -2.15 2.90 -28.11
C TYR A 445 -1.46 1.54 -28.01
N VAL A 446 -1.50 0.86 -26.87
CA VAL A 446 -0.99 -0.52 -26.76
C VAL A 446 -1.70 -1.45 -27.73
N HIS A 447 -3.03 -1.35 -27.85
CA HIS A 447 -3.82 -2.18 -28.78
C HIS A 447 -3.53 -1.85 -30.24
N LEU A 448 -3.39 -0.56 -30.55
CA LEU A 448 -3.06 -0.06 -31.89
C LEU A 448 -1.72 -0.62 -32.37
N LEU A 449 -0.70 -0.63 -31.49
CA LEU A 449 0.67 -1.03 -31.84
C LEU A 449 0.93 -2.53 -31.75
N LYS A 450 0.05 -3.29 -31.09
CA LYS A 450 0.08 -4.76 -31.07
C LYS A 450 -0.15 -5.37 -32.45
N ASP A 451 -0.90 -4.70 -33.30
CA ASP A 451 -1.25 -5.17 -34.63
C ASP A 451 -0.03 -5.12 -35.58
N PRO A 452 0.35 -6.22 -36.24
CA PRO A 452 1.54 -6.25 -37.10
C PRO A 452 1.43 -5.37 -38.34
N ASP A 453 0.23 -5.18 -38.88
CA ASP A 453 0.01 -4.37 -40.07
C ASP A 453 0.11 -2.89 -39.73
N ARG A 454 -0.51 -2.48 -38.60
CA ARG A 454 -0.38 -1.11 -38.08
C ARG A 454 1.05 -0.79 -37.62
N TRP A 455 1.74 -1.72 -36.98
CA TRP A 455 3.16 -1.54 -36.65
C TRP A 455 4.03 -1.24 -37.90
N ARG A 456 3.75 -1.90 -39.02
CA ARG A 456 4.47 -1.64 -40.28
C ARG A 456 4.20 -0.24 -40.84
N LYS A 457 3.03 0.35 -40.60
CA LYS A 457 2.69 1.72 -41.03
C LYS A 457 3.56 2.79 -40.34
N LEU A 458 3.95 2.58 -39.07
CA LEU A 458 4.83 3.50 -38.34
C LEU A 458 6.25 3.64 -38.91
N GLY A 459 6.74 2.60 -39.62
CA GLY A 459 8.10 2.60 -40.17
C GLY A 459 9.24 2.59 -39.12
N TRP A 460 8.92 2.44 -37.82
CA TRP A 460 9.92 2.37 -36.76
C TRP A 460 10.83 1.14 -36.92
N ARG A 461 12.15 1.37 -36.81
CA ARG A 461 13.17 0.31 -36.86
C ARG A 461 13.43 -0.30 -35.49
N LEU A 462 12.35 -0.63 -34.77
CA LEU A 462 12.37 -1.21 -33.44
C LEU A 462 11.71 -2.59 -33.45
N ASP A 463 12.09 -3.45 -32.50
CA ASP A 463 11.39 -4.72 -32.29
C ASP A 463 10.01 -4.47 -31.68
N ARG A 464 8.95 -4.85 -32.40
CA ARG A 464 7.57 -4.63 -31.98
C ARG A 464 7.26 -5.25 -30.63
N ASN A 465 7.69 -6.50 -30.42
CA ASN A 465 7.30 -7.25 -29.23
C ASN A 465 7.89 -6.61 -27.98
N GLN A 466 9.16 -6.19 -28.03
CA GLN A 466 9.81 -5.46 -26.94
C GLN A 466 9.16 -4.11 -26.66
N VAL A 467 8.79 -3.34 -27.69
CA VAL A 467 8.12 -2.04 -27.50
C VAL A 467 6.72 -2.22 -26.90
N VAL A 468 5.96 -3.19 -27.38
CA VAL A 468 4.63 -3.52 -26.84
C VAL A 468 4.73 -3.99 -25.39
N GLU A 469 5.71 -4.81 -25.06
CA GLU A 469 5.95 -5.25 -23.67
C GLU A 469 6.25 -4.06 -22.76
N LEU A 470 7.15 -3.15 -23.17
CA LEU A 470 7.43 -1.92 -22.43
C LEU A 470 6.20 -1.02 -22.28
N LEU A 471 5.38 -0.89 -23.32
CA LEU A 471 4.12 -0.15 -23.27
C LEU A 471 3.14 -0.76 -22.26
N GLU A 472 3.04 -2.08 -22.17
CA GLU A 472 2.21 -2.75 -21.17
C GLU A 472 2.71 -2.51 -19.75
N GLN A 473 4.03 -2.58 -19.55
CA GLN A 473 4.62 -2.30 -18.24
C GLN A 473 4.38 -0.83 -17.84
N VAL A 474 4.57 0.15 -18.74
CA VAL A 474 4.28 1.57 -18.46
C VAL A 474 2.79 1.80 -18.21
N ARG A 475 1.89 1.12 -18.93
CA ARG A 475 0.45 1.19 -18.66
C ARG A 475 0.14 0.75 -17.22
N ASN A 476 0.77 -0.32 -16.74
CA ASN A 476 0.58 -0.79 -15.37
C ASN A 476 1.14 0.23 -14.37
N VAL A 477 2.32 0.80 -14.64
CA VAL A 477 2.90 1.89 -13.83
C VAL A 477 1.98 3.12 -13.77
N ARG A 478 1.40 3.54 -14.91
CA ARG A 478 0.41 4.62 -14.99
C ARG A 478 -0.83 4.32 -14.15
N ASN A 479 -1.36 3.10 -14.25
CA ASN A 479 -2.53 2.71 -13.45
C ASN A 479 -2.20 2.75 -11.95
N ASP A 480 -1.05 2.21 -11.56
CA ASP A 480 -0.58 2.25 -10.16
C ASP A 480 -0.43 3.70 -9.64
N LEU A 481 0.08 4.62 -10.47
CA LEU A 481 0.21 6.04 -10.15
C LEU A 481 -1.14 6.75 -10.06
N MET A 482 -2.07 6.45 -10.97
CA MET A 482 -3.44 7.00 -10.98
C MET A 482 -4.30 6.46 -9.84
N HIS A 483 -3.85 5.37 -9.19
CA HIS A 483 -4.40 4.86 -7.92
C HIS A 483 -3.73 5.48 -6.67
N PHE A 484 -3.20 6.71 -6.81
CA PHE A 484 -2.64 7.60 -5.77
C PHE A 484 -1.95 6.87 -4.60
N ALA A 485 -0.98 6.00 -4.93
CA ALA A 485 -0.02 5.56 -3.93
C ALA A 485 0.75 6.80 -3.44
N THR A 486 0.73 7.05 -2.13
CA THR A 486 1.50 8.10 -1.45
C THR A 486 3.01 7.87 -1.48
N ASP A 487 3.46 6.76 -2.07
CA ASP A 487 4.83 6.32 -2.13
C ASP A 487 5.48 6.60 -3.49
N PRO A 488 6.76 7.00 -3.53
CA PRO A 488 7.50 7.16 -4.77
C PRO A 488 7.56 5.85 -5.55
N LEU A 489 7.59 5.93 -6.88
CA LEU A 489 7.83 4.76 -7.73
C LEU A 489 9.15 4.07 -7.32
N SER A 490 9.14 2.73 -7.35
CA SER A 490 10.39 1.98 -7.23
C SER A 490 11.33 2.29 -8.39
N GLU A 491 12.64 2.18 -8.15
CA GLU A 491 13.68 2.36 -9.17
C GLU A 491 13.45 1.50 -10.42
N GLU A 492 12.93 0.28 -10.25
CA GLU A 492 12.57 -0.62 -11.35
C GLU A 492 11.45 -0.04 -12.22
N LYS A 493 10.37 0.47 -11.61
CA LYS A 493 9.27 1.12 -12.36
C LYS A 493 9.74 2.39 -13.06
N TYR A 494 10.64 3.15 -12.42
CA TYR A 494 11.28 4.32 -13.04
C TYR A 494 12.13 3.95 -14.26
N ALA A 495 12.89 2.84 -14.19
CA ALA A 495 13.71 2.37 -15.31
C ALA A 495 12.84 1.97 -16.51
N VAL A 496 11.69 1.35 -16.28
CA VAL A 496 10.72 0.98 -17.32
C VAL A 496 10.20 2.22 -18.07
N VAL A 497 9.74 3.25 -17.35
CA VAL A 497 9.22 4.49 -17.97
C VAL A 497 10.30 5.20 -18.78
N ASN A 498 11.51 5.32 -18.23
CA ASN A 498 12.64 5.92 -18.93
C ASN A 498 13.06 5.11 -20.17
N GLY A 499 13.03 3.78 -20.09
CA GLY A 499 13.33 2.88 -21.20
C GLY A 499 12.37 3.09 -22.37
N LEU A 500 11.06 3.13 -22.11
CA LEU A 500 10.07 3.43 -23.14
C LEU A 500 10.30 4.82 -23.76
N LEU A 501 10.48 5.85 -22.92
CA LEU A 501 10.71 7.21 -23.39
C LEU A 501 11.96 7.32 -24.26
N GLN A 502 13.04 6.62 -23.90
CA GLN A 502 14.26 6.62 -24.70
C GLN A 502 14.03 6.04 -26.09
N LEU A 503 13.24 4.97 -26.20
CA LEU A 503 12.84 4.40 -27.50
C LEU A 503 11.95 5.37 -28.28
N LEU A 504 10.93 5.95 -27.65
CA LEU A 504 10.03 6.90 -28.29
C LEU A 504 10.74 8.17 -28.73
N ARG A 505 11.67 8.71 -27.94
CA ARG A 505 12.51 9.86 -28.34
C ARG A 505 13.42 9.55 -29.53
N THR A 506 13.76 8.28 -29.74
CA THR A 506 14.59 7.85 -30.86
C THR A 506 13.75 7.62 -32.11
N ALA A 507 12.57 7.03 -31.97
CA ALA A 507 11.66 6.73 -33.08
C ALA A 507 10.85 7.95 -33.52
N GLU A 508 10.46 8.81 -32.57
CA GLU A 508 9.67 10.03 -32.74
C GLU A 508 10.41 11.20 -32.05
N PRO A 509 11.39 11.83 -32.74
CA PRO A 509 12.32 12.76 -32.10
C PRO A 509 11.72 14.11 -31.73
N ASN A 510 10.59 14.50 -32.33
CA ASN A 510 9.95 15.77 -32.03
C ASN A 510 9.51 15.80 -30.55
N PRO A 511 9.89 16.83 -29.77
CA PRO A 511 9.56 16.92 -28.35
C PRO A 511 8.06 17.04 -28.13
#